data_AF-A0ABD1S145-F1
#
_entry.id   AF-A0ABD1S145-F1
#
_cell.length_a   1.000
_cell.length_b   1.000
_cell.length_c   1.000
_cell.angle_alpha   90.00
_cell.angle_beta   90.00
_cell.angle_gamma   90.00
#
_symmetry.space_group_name_H-M   'P 1'
#
loop_
_entity.id
_entity.type
_entity.pdbx_description
1 polymer ?
#
loop_
_entity_poly.entity_id
_entity_poly.type
_entity_poly.pdbx_seq_one_letter_code
_entity_poly.pdbx_strand_id
1 'polypeptide(L)'
;MLDSAQYIEGDGSSGSLRLLKFGPVFSNYVKESTELIEIVEHGRSVTYRVTDGDLIKMYDPYRVNFSFIPIKGNEREKCIAQWRTEFVPLTPKMPPPIEARDAAISFLRCFDNFHQTIVKPESSAVYKSLVSKRDVQSGGLR
;
A
#
# COMPACT_ATOMS: atom_id res chain seq x y z
N MET A 1 -5.13 11.26 -7.94
CA MET A 1 -4.31 10.17 -7.36
C MET A 1 -5.07 8.86 -7.56
N LEU A 2 -6.14 8.62 -6.80
CA LEU A 2 -7.23 7.73 -7.18
C LEU A 2 -8.28 8.56 -7.94
N ASP A 3 -8.86 8.02 -9.00
CA ASP A 3 -9.96 8.63 -9.74
C ASP A 3 -11.30 8.03 -9.27
N SER A 4 -11.40 6.71 -9.23
CA SER A 4 -12.55 6.01 -8.67
C SER A 4 -12.16 4.71 -7.97
N ALA A 5 -12.94 4.33 -6.95
CA ALA A 5 -12.91 3.00 -6.36
C ALA A 5 -14.33 2.47 -6.26
N GLN A 6 -14.55 1.23 -6.69
CA GLN A 6 -15.84 0.57 -6.59
C GLN A 6 -15.67 -0.90 -6.27
N TYR A 7 -16.59 -1.45 -5.46
CA TYR A 7 -16.74 -2.88 -5.33
C TYR A 7 -17.50 -3.41 -6.56
N ILE A 8 -16.95 -4.40 -7.22
CA ILE A 8 -17.64 -5.19 -8.24
C ILE A 8 -18.49 -6.24 -7.53
N GLU A 9 -17.89 -6.90 -6.53
CA GLU A 9 -18.54 -7.90 -5.68
C GLU A 9 -18.12 -7.70 -4.22
N GLY A 10 -19.04 -7.94 -3.29
CA GLY A 10 -18.80 -7.81 -1.87
C GLY A 10 -18.86 -6.38 -1.33
N ASP A 11 -18.34 -6.20 -0.12
CA ASP A 11 -18.52 -5.00 0.71
C ASP A 11 -17.20 -4.49 1.32
N GLY A 12 -16.07 -5.08 0.90
CA GLY A 12 -14.75 -4.77 1.45
C GLY A 12 -14.23 -5.79 2.45
N SER A 13 -15.01 -6.82 2.79
CA SER A 13 -14.52 -8.00 3.52
C SER A 13 -13.65 -8.92 2.65
N SER A 14 -13.01 -9.90 3.29
CA SER A 14 -12.30 -11.00 2.59
C SER A 14 -13.22 -11.69 1.58
N GLY A 15 -12.74 -11.84 0.34
CA GLY A 15 -13.50 -12.35 -0.80
C GLY A 15 -14.07 -11.25 -1.70
N SER A 16 -14.11 -9.99 -1.25
CA SER A 16 -14.62 -8.88 -2.07
C SER A 16 -13.69 -8.59 -3.25
N LEU A 17 -14.29 -8.23 -4.39
CA LEU A 17 -13.61 -7.82 -5.60
C LEU A 17 -13.83 -6.32 -5.83
N ARG A 18 -12.76 -5.56 -6.01
CA ARG A 18 -12.84 -4.11 -6.27
C ARG A 18 -12.08 -3.69 -7.52
N LEU A 19 -12.54 -2.63 -8.16
CA LEU A 19 -11.86 -1.95 -9.25
C LEU A 19 -11.39 -0.58 -8.76
N LEU A 20 -10.09 -0.34 -8.89
CA LEU A 20 -9.47 0.97 -8.68
C LEU A 20 -9.09 1.55 -10.03
N LYS A 21 -9.48 2.80 -10.29
CA LYS A 21 -8.99 3.59 -11.42
C LYS A 21 -8.14 4.73 -10.90
N PHE A 22 -6.98 4.91 -11.50
CA PHE A 22 -5.99 5.90 -11.07
C PHE A 22 -6.04 7.13 -11.96
N GLY A 23 -5.84 8.29 -11.35
CA GLY A 23 -5.85 9.56 -12.07
C GLY A 23 -4.63 9.75 -12.97
N PRO A 24 -4.59 10.83 -13.77
CA PRO A 24 -3.57 11.06 -14.82
C PRO A 24 -2.11 11.02 -14.35
N VAL A 25 -1.85 11.28 -13.06
CA VAL A 25 -0.50 11.22 -12.47
C VAL A 25 0.09 9.81 -12.54
N PHE A 26 -0.73 8.76 -12.48
CA PHE A 26 -0.30 7.37 -12.49
C PHE A 26 -0.63 6.64 -13.79
N SER A 27 -1.36 7.26 -14.72
CA SER A 27 -1.87 6.61 -15.94
C SER A 27 -0.79 6.11 -16.91
N ASN A 28 0.45 6.59 -16.75
CA ASN A 28 1.60 6.11 -17.52
C ASN A 28 2.15 4.77 -17.02
N TYR A 29 1.80 4.38 -15.78
CA TYR A 29 2.26 3.14 -15.15
C TYR A 29 1.10 2.17 -14.90
N VAL A 30 0.05 2.64 -14.21
CA VAL A 30 -1.14 1.84 -13.90
C VAL A 30 -2.37 2.74 -14.03
N LYS A 31 -3.24 2.41 -14.98
CA LYS A 31 -4.51 3.11 -15.19
C LYS A 31 -5.60 2.53 -14.31
N GLU A 32 -5.61 1.21 -14.18
CA GLU A 32 -6.58 0.51 -13.36
C GLU A 32 -6.02 -0.79 -12.78
N SER A 33 -6.64 -1.23 -11.70
CA SER A 33 -6.35 -2.50 -11.06
C SER A 33 -7.63 -3.10 -10.51
N THR A 34 -7.92 -4.33 -10.92
CA THR A 34 -8.94 -5.16 -10.27
C THR A 34 -8.26 -5.99 -9.20
N GLU A 35 -8.78 -5.93 -7.98
CA GLU A 35 -8.15 -6.47 -6.79
C GLU A 35 -9.13 -7.36 -6.02
N LEU A 36 -8.71 -8.59 -5.73
CA LEU A 36 -9.39 -9.50 -4.82
C LEU A 36 -8.85 -9.28 -3.41
N ILE A 37 -9.71 -8.89 -2.46
CA ILE A 37 -9.36 -8.78 -1.06
C ILE A 37 -9.28 -10.17 -0.45
N GLU A 38 -8.10 -10.58 0.00
CA GLU A 38 -7.88 -11.92 0.55
C GLU A 38 -8.04 -11.93 2.07
N ILE A 39 -7.43 -10.96 2.75
CA ILE A 39 -7.38 -10.91 4.22
C ILE A 39 -7.73 -9.50 4.67
N VAL A 40 -8.65 -9.40 5.61
CA VAL A 40 -8.95 -8.16 6.32
C VAL A 40 -8.76 -8.39 7.82
N GLU A 41 -7.86 -7.62 8.41
CA GLU A 41 -7.77 -7.47 9.85
C GLU A 41 -8.21 -6.05 10.20
N HIS A 42 -9.44 -5.91 10.68
CA HIS A 42 -10.01 -4.59 10.94
C HIS A 42 -9.10 -3.72 11.82
N GLY A 43 -8.80 -2.52 11.32
CA GLY A 43 -7.92 -1.55 11.97
C GLY A 43 -6.43 -1.89 11.95
N ARG A 44 -6.03 -3.03 11.36
CA ARG A 44 -4.63 -3.49 11.34
C ARG A 44 -4.08 -3.70 9.95
N SER A 45 -4.76 -4.43 9.08
CA SER A 45 -4.21 -4.75 7.77
C SER A 45 -5.26 -5.15 6.74
N VAL A 46 -4.90 -4.97 5.47
CA VAL A 46 -5.61 -5.54 4.33
C VAL A 46 -4.61 -6.15 3.37
N THR A 47 -4.85 -7.40 2.99
CA THR A 47 -4.12 -8.09 1.93
C THR A 47 -5.03 -8.27 0.74
N TYR A 48 -4.56 -7.91 -0.43
CA TYR A 48 -5.25 -8.15 -1.69
C TYR A 48 -4.29 -8.68 -2.74
N ARG A 49 -4.86 -9.33 -3.76
CA ARG A 49 -4.17 -9.78 -4.94
C ARG A 49 -4.76 -9.07 -6.16
N VAL A 50 -3.89 -8.56 -7.02
CA VAL A 50 -4.32 -8.01 -8.31
C VAL A 50 -4.70 -9.18 -9.20
N THR A 51 -5.89 -9.13 -9.79
CA THR A 51 -6.43 -10.18 -10.66
C THR A 51 -6.63 -9.70 -12.09
N ASP A 52 -6.69 -8.38 -12.33
CA ASP A 52 -6.76 -7.79 -13.66
C ASP A 52 -6.19 -6.36 -13.67
N GLY A 53 -5.96 -5.80 -14.86
CA GLY A 53 -5.46 -4.44 -15.08
C GLY A 53 -4.02 -4.41 -15.60
N ASP A 54 -3.30 -3.33 -15.31
CA ASP A 54 -1.96 -3.15 -15.91
C ASP A 54 -0.86 -3.91 -15.18
N LEU A 55 -0.96 -4.05 -13.85
CA LEU A 55 0.05 -4.74 -13.04
C LEU A 55 0.14 -6.24 -13.33
N ILE A 56 -0.99 -6.90 -13.64
CA ILE A 56 -1.00 -8.34 -13.94
C ILE A 56 -0.24 -8.67 -15.25
N LYS A 57 -0.12 -7.70 -16.16
CA LYS A 57 0.65 -7.82 -17.41
C LYS A 57 2.17 -7.73 -17.19
N MET A 58 2.60 -7.37 -15.98
CA MET A 58 3.99 -7.25 -15.60
C MET A 58 4.39 -8.30 -14.57
N TYR A 59 3.47 -8.65 -13.67
CA TYR A 59 3.71 -9.55 -12.56
C TYR A 59 2.50 -10.43 -12.28
N ASP A 60 2.71 -11.75 -12.16
CA ASP A 60 1.66 -12.68 -11.73
C ASP A 60 2.27 -13.87 -10.96
N PRO A 61 1.93 -14.07 -9.67
CA PRO A 61 1.01 -13.25 -8.87
C PRO A 61 1.59 -11.86 -8.57
N TYR A 62 0.70 -10.89 -8.34
CA TYR A 62 1.01 -9.61 -7.70
C TYR A 62 0.10 -9.40 -6.50
N ARG A 63 0.68 -9.47 -5.31
CA ARG A 63 -0.04 -9.43 -4.04
C ARG A 63 0.51 -8.31 -3.18
N VAL A 64 -0.38 -7.62 -2.47
CA VAL A 64 -0.04 -6.47 -1.63
C VAL A 64 -0.64 -6.68 -0.25
N ASN A 65 0.14 -6.38 0.78
CA ASN A 65 -0.32 -6.20 2.14
C ASN A 65 -0.08 -4.73 2.55
N PHE A 66 -1.15 -4.05 2.91
CA PHE A 66 -1.10 -2.81 3.66
C PHE A 66 -1.33 -3.12 5.12
N SER A 67 -0.43 -2.66 6.00
CA SER A 67 -0.56 -2.83 7.44
C SER A 67 -0.31 -1.53 8.19
N PHE A 68 -0.99 -1.39 9.32
CA PHE A 68 -0.91 -0.27 10.26
C PHE A 68 -0.49 -0.85 11.60
N ILE A 69 0.80 -0.70 11.92
CA ILE A 69 1.40 -1.33 13.11
C ILE A 69 1.46 -0.27 14.21
N PRO A 70 0.71 -0.41 15.32
CA PRO A 70 0.72 0.57 16.40
C PRO A 70 2.12 0.73 17.00
N ILE A 71 2.50 1.95 17.38
CA ILE A 71 3.76 2.20 18.06
C ILE A 71 3.58 1.94 19.56
N LYS A 72 4.44 1.07 20.14
CA LYS A 72 4.40 0.75 21.56
C LYS A 72 4.49 2.01 22.43
N GLY A 73 3.57 2.15 23.38
CA GLY A 73 3.45 3.32 24.25
C GLY A 73 2.76 4.53 23.60
N ASN A 74 2.31 4.41 22.35
CA ASN A 74 1.47 5.39 21.68
C ASN A 74 0.51 4.72 20.68
N GLU A 75 -0.12 3.62 21.09
CA GLU A 75 -0.90 2.76 20.21
C GLU A 75 -2.19 3.41 19.71
N ARG A 76 -2.72 4.39 20.45
CA ARG A 76 -3.96 5.10 20.11
C ARG A 76 -3.75 6.27 19.15
N GLU A 77 -2.53 6.76 19.03
CA GLU A 77 -2.25 7.93 18.20
C GLU A 77 -1.30 7.59 17.05
N LYS A 78 -0.27 6.76 17.27
CA LYS A 78 0.75 6.54 16.25
C LYS A 78 0.74 5.11 15.75
N CYS A 79 0.84 4.99 14.44
CA CYS A 79 1.11 3.73 13.78
C CYS A 79 2.16 3.89 12.69
N ILE A 80 2.69 2.76 12.29
CA ILE A 80 3.56 2.60 11.14
C ILE A 80 2.70 2.07 10.00
N ALA A 81 2.47 2.89 8.98
CA ALA A 81 1.88 2.45 7.73
C ALA A 81 2.94 1.73 6.89
N GLN A 82 2.77 0.44 6.67
CA GLN A 82 3.65 -0.41 5.90
C GLN A 82 2.93 -0.88 4.63
N TRP A 83 3.63 -0.76 3.50
CA TRP A 83 3.24 -1.36 2.24
C TRP A 83 4.25 -2.46 1.90
N ARG A 84 3.75 -3.67 1.66
CA ARG A 84 4.54 -4.84 1.29
C ARG A 84 3.93 -5.45 0.05
N THR A 85 4.77 -5.89 -0.88
CA THR A 85 4.33 -6.59 -2.07
C THR A 85 5.09 -7.90 -2.25
N GLU A 86 4.38 -8.93 -2.67
CA GLU A 86 4.89 -10.21 -3.15
C GLU A 86 4.55 -10.28 -4.64
N PHE A 87 5.56 -10.45 -5.49
CA PHE A 87 5.35 -10.46 -6.92
C PHE A 87 6.29 -11.41 -7.65
N VAL A 88 5.83 -12.00 -8.76
CA VAL A 88 6.66 -12.76 -9.70
C VAL A 88 6.68 -12.03 -11.04
N PRO A 89 7.85 -11.54 -11.50
CA PRO A 89 7.94 -10.89 -12.80
C PRO A 89 7.65 -11.86 -13.93
N LEU A 90 6.84 -11.44 -14.92
CA LEU A 90 6.52 -12.28 -16.08
C LEU A 90 7.71 -12.48 -17.02
N THR A 91 8.72 -11.60 -16.98
CA THR A 91 9.96 -11.77 -17.71
C THR A 91 11.17 -11.43 -16.84
N PRO A 92 12.36 -12.02 -17.09
CA PRO A 92 13.56 -11.76 -16.29
C PRO A 92 14.04 -10.29 -16.31
N LYS A 93 13.63 -9.51 -17.33
CA LYS A 93 14.02 -8.11 -17.49
C LYS A 93 13.07 -7.14 -16.80
N MET A 94 11.94 -7.63 -16.27
CA MET A 94 10.98 -6.75 -15.62
C MET A 94 11.58 -6.14 -14.34
N PRO A 95 11.64 -4.79 -14.23
CA PRO A 95 12.09 -4.15 -13.00
C PRO A 95 11.14 -4.44 -11.84
N PRO A 96 11.58 -4.22 -10.59
CA PRO A 96 10.67 -4.17 -9.44
C PRO A 96 9.59 -3.08 -9.60
N PRO A 97 8.43 -3.21 -8.93
CA PRO A 97 7.29 -2.31 -9.06
C PRO A 97 7.48 -1.01 -8.25
N ILE A 98 8.53 -0.26 -8.57
CA ILE A 98 8.93 0.95 -7.83
C ILE A 98 7.88 2.06 -7.93
N GLU A 99 7.27 2.22 -9.10
CA GLU A 99 6.26 3.25 -9.34
C GLU A 99 4.94 2.95 -8.60
N ALA A 100 4.50 1.68 -8.55
CA ALA A 100 3.37 1.26 -7.71
C ALA A 100 3.64 1.51 -6.22
N ARG A 101 4.85 1.22 -5.75
CA ARG A 101 5.26 1.53 -4.37
C ARG A 101 5.12 3.03 -4.10
N ASP A 102 5.65 3.88 -4.97
CA ASP A 102 5.66 5.32 -4.76
C ASP A 102 4.25 5.93 -4.87
N ALA A 103 3.38 5.35 -5.71
CA ALA A 103 1.96 5.64 -5.76
C ALA A 103 1.26 5.30 -4.44
N ALA A 104 1.48 4.09 -3.91
CA ALA A 104 0.92 3.65 -2.63
C ALA A 104 1.39 4.54 -1.46
N ILE A 105 2.66 4.93 -1.44
CA ILE A 105 3.20 5.85 -0.43
C ILE A 105 2.55 7.24 -0.55
N SER A 106 2.41 7.75 -1.77
CA SER A 106 1.74 9.03 -2.02
C SER A 106 0.27 8.98 -1.60
N PHE A 107 -0.38 7.83 -1.78
CA PHE A 107 -1.73 7.57 -1.31
C PHE A 107 -1.84 7.60 0.20
N LEU A 108 -0.99 6.85 0.91
CA LEU A 108 -0.95 6.88 2.37
C LEU A 108 -0.71 8.30 2.90
N ARG A 109 0.16 9.08 2.24
CA ARG A 109 0.41 10.49 2.58
C ARG A 109 -0.80 11.41 2.45
N CYS A 110 -1.82 11.07 1.68
CA CYS A 110 -3.05 11.87 1.66
C CYS A 110 -3.92 11.67 2.90
N PHE A 111 -3.70 10.61 3.68
CA PHE A 111 -4.46 10.34 4.90
C PHE A 111 -3.85 10.98 6.16
N ASP A 112 -2.54 11.31 6.21
CA ASP A 112 -1.94 12.12 7.29
C ASP A 112 -0.88 13.16 6.82
N ASN A 113 -0.55 14.08 7.73
CA ASN A 113 0.75 14.76 7.83
C ASN A 113 1.92 13.78 8.19
N PHE A 114 2.22 12.80 7.34
CA PHE A 114 3.26 11.76 7.59
C PHE A 114 4.72 12.25 7.33
N HIS A 115 5.66 11.92 8.23
CA HIS A 115 7.11 12.05 8.02
C HIS A 115 7.76 10.68 7.66
N GLN A 116 8.64 10.64 6.66
CA GLN A 116 9.25 9.41 6.13
C GLN A 116 10.51 8.96 6.88
N THR A 117 10.68 7.65 7.09
CA THR A 117 12.00 7.03 7.32
C THR A 117 12.21 5.84 6.38
N ILE A 118 13.30 5.87 5.62
CA ILE A 118 13.71 4.78 4.70
C ILE A 118 14.62 3.82 5.46
N VAL A 119 14.18 2.57 5.66
CA VAL A 119 15.06 1.50 6.17
C VAL A 119 15.66 0.76 4.97
N LYS A 120 17.00 0.69 4.90
CA LYS A 120 17.71 -0.07 3.86
C LYS A 120 17.78 -1.55 4.25
N PRO A 121 17.56 -2.49 3.31
CA PRO A 121 17.61 -3.92 3.61
C PRO A 121 19.06 -4.40 3.77
N GLU A 122 19.32 -5.20 4.81
CA GLU A 122 20.49 -6.07 4.84
C GLU A 122 20.18 -7.35 4.04
N SER A 123 21.18 -7.78 3.28
CA SER A 123 21.10 -8.76 2.20
C SER A 123 20.41 -10.07 2.55
N SER A 124 19.13 -10.21 2.18
CA SER A 124 18.49 -11.41 1.63
C SER A 124 16.96 -11.19 1.61
N ALA A 125 16.34 -11.42 0.46
CA ALA A 125 14.89 -11.33 0.20
C ALA A 125 14.22 -9.94 0.27
N VAL A 126 13.60 -9.61 -0.87
CA VAL A 126 12.54 -8.63 -1.19
C VAL A 126 11.78 -8.06 0.01
N TYR A 127 12.26 -6.99 0.67
CA TYR A 127 11.46 -6.21 1.62
C TYR A 127 11.89 -4.74 1.70
N LYS A 128 10.92 -3.81 1.73
CA LYS A 128 11.07 -2.46 2.26
C LYS A 128 9.89 -2.18 3.18
N SER A 129 10.13 -2.04 4.49
CA SER A 129 9.18 -1.49 5.44
C SER A 129 9.46 0.02 5.62
N LEU A 130 8.41 0.80 5.86
CA LEU A 130 8.48 2.24 6.15
C LEU A 130 7.98 2.47 7.58
N VAL A 131 8.53 3.47 8.30
CA VAL A 131 8.21 3.84 9.69
C VAL A 131 7.95 5.35 9.77
N SER A 132 6.93 5.79 10.53
CA SER A 132 6.53 7.20 10.74
C SER A 132 6.58 7.57 12.24
N LYS A 133 6.95 8.83 12.57
CA LYS A 133 6.86 9.43 13.91
C LYS A 133 6.06 10.75 13.83
N ARG A 134 5.23 11.01 14.85
CA ARG A 134 4.57 12.31 15.10
C ARG A 134 5.39 13.11 16.11
N ASP A 135 5.59 14.40 15.88
CA ASP A 135 5.93 15.37 16.94
C ASP A 135 4.65 16.06 17.40
N VAL A 136 4.37 16.00 18.70
CA VAL A 136 3.39 16.87 19.33
C VAL A 136 4.14 18.16 19.62
N GLN A 137 3.70 19.29 19.04
CA GLN A 137 4.10 20.59 19.57
C GLN A 137 3.70 20.61 21.04
N SER A 138 4.72 20.61 21.90
CA SER A 138 4.58 20.88 23.32
C SER A 138 4.01 22.30 23.46
N GLY A 139 2.69 22.40 23.57
CA GLY A 139 2.02 23.57 24.13
C GLY A 139 2.34 23.63 25.61
N GLY A 140 3.48 24.23 25.94
CA GLY A 140 3.85 24.59 27.30
C GLY A 140 3.10 25.83 27.76
N LEU A 141 2.60 25.76 29.00
CA LEU A 141 2.27 26.83 29.95
C LEU A 141 1.30 27.94 29.52
N ARG A 142 0.08 27.90 30.06
CA ARG A 142 -0.29 28.64 31.29
C ARG A 142 -1.60 28.11 31.88
#